data_AF-A0A812S463-F1
#
_entry.id   AF-A0A812S463-F1
#
_cell.length_a   1.000
_cell.length_b   1.000
_cell.length_c   1.000
_cell.angle_alpha   90.00
_cell.angle_beta   90.00
_cell.angle_gamma   90.00
#
_symmetry.space_group_name_H-M   'P 1'
#
loop_
_entity.id
_entity.type
_entity.pdbx_description
1 polymer ?
#
loop_
_entity_poly.entity_id
_entity_poly.type
_entity_poly.pdbx_seq_one_letter_code
_entity_poly.pdbx_strand_id
1 'polypeptide(L)'
;MADAPKRRVADPEGPTLELLRTFGIGNTSGYYDRNIRGKFLRLDPSKLPAKPSKGRNAVKGSKEARGKEHWKQLRHDDFAPLRALWEKYIEDLSPANDDELSAVLARADLHGSCLRVAQAKTPGLVRLSGTVIEETQQTFRIITAENQIKVLPKESCIFEVEALGRSLRLLGPSFIQRWSEAKGPYRQVAQRKRFDALGGESSRAGR
;
A
#
# COMPACT_ATOMS: atom_id res chain seq x y z
N MET A 1 32.50 -6.96 35.17
CA MET A 1 31.07 -7.10 34.81
C MET A 1 30.33 -5.93 35.43
N ALA A 2 29.94 -4.93 34.64
CA ALA A 2 29.21 -3.77 35.15
C ALA A 2 27.71 -4.10 35.22
N ASP A 3 27.14 -4.04 36.42
CA ASP A 3 25.71 -4.28 36.68
C ASP A 3 24.88 -3.18 35.98
N ALA A 4 23.84 -3.58 35.24
CA ALA A 4 22.97 -2.63 34.57
C ALA A 4 22.21 -1.81 35.62
N PRO A 5 22.03 -0.49 35.44
CA PRO A 5 21.33 0.32 36.44
C PRO A 5 19.88 -0.18 36.58
N LYS A 6 19.56 -0.75 37.76
CA LYS A 6 18.21 -1.16 38.11
C LYS A 6 17.26 0.01 37.88
N ARG A 7 16.16 -0.23 37.16
CA ARG A 7 15.12 0.77 36.86
C ARG A 7 14.76 1.51 38.14
N ARG A 8 14.86 2.86 38.14
CA ARG A 8 14.33 3.68 39.23
C ARG A 8 12.82 3.48 39.30
N VAL A 9 12.38 2.78 40.34
CA VAL A 9 10.97 2.57 40.68
C VAL A 9 10.31 3.93 40.86
N ALA A 10 9.05 4.09 40.45
CA ALA A 10 8.33 5.32 40.75
C ALA A 10 8.26 5.47 42.27
N ASP A 11 8.60 6.65 42.78
CA ASP A 11 8.46 6.95 44.20
C ASP A 11 6.97 6.78 44.58
N PRO A 12 6.62 5.86 45.49
CA PRO A 12 5.23 5.54 45.82
C PRO A 12 4.45 6.75 46.35
N GLU A 13 5.14 7.74 46.93
CA GLU A 13 4.56 8.98 47.47
C GLU A 13 4.94 10.21 46.62
N GLY A 14 5.25 10.01 45.34
CA GLY A 14 5.52 11.10 44.42
C GLY A 14 4.26 11.90 44.07
N PRO A 15 4.38 13.22 43.81
CA PRO A 15 3.23 14.10 43.55
C PRO A 15 2.39 13.68 42.34
N THR A 16 2.98 12.95 41.38
CA THR A 16 2.23 12.43 40.23
C THR A 16 1.31 11.27 40.59
N LEU A 17 1.72 10.38 41.49
CA LEU A 17 0.87 9.28 41.93
C LEU A 17 -0.24 9.82 42.84
N GLU A 18 0.07 10.79 43.69
CA GLU A 18 -0.92 11.46 44.53
C GLU A 18 -2.04 12.10 43.70
N LEU A 19 -1.70 12.87 42.67
CA LEU A 19 -2.69 13.46 41.75
C LEU A 19 -3.60 12.39 41.12
N LEU A 20 -3.02 11.29 40.65
CA LEU A 20 -3.78 10.20 40.04
C LEU A 20 -4.73 9.52 41.05
N ARG A 21 -4.34 9.42 42.33
CA ARG A 21 -5.23 8.96 43.42
C ARG A 21 -6.38 9.94 43.61
N THR A 22 -6.12 11.24 43.66
CA THR A 22 -7.14 12.29 43.80
C THR A 22 -8.18 12.26 42.67
N PHE A 23 -7.75 11.95 41.44
CA PHE A 23 -8.64 11.78 40.30
C PHE A 23 -9.31 10.39 40.22
N GLY A 24 -9.23 9.58 41.28
CA GLY A 24 -9.96 8.31 41.39
C GLY A 24 -9.39 7.16 40.55
N ILE A 25 -8.13 7.24 40.10
CA ILE A 25 -7.50 6.17 39.32
C ILE A 25 -6.96 5.10 40.27
N GLY A 26 -7.65 3.95 40.31
CA GLY A 26 -7.35 2.85 41.22
C GLY A 26 -5.90 2.34 41.14
N ASN A 27 -5.49 1.68 40.05
CA ASN A 27 -4.11 1.20 39.90
C ASN A 27 -3.18 2.34 39.44
N THR A 28 -2.92 3.27 40.34
CA THR A 28 -2.17 4.50 40.11
C THR A 28 -0.74 4.23 39.58
N SER A 29 -0.02 3.28 40.20
CA SER A 29 1.36 2.95 39.84
C SER A 29 1.46 2.32 38.45
N GLY A 30 0.59 1.33 38.16
CA GLY A 30 0.53 0.70 36.84
C GLY A 30 0.07 1.67 35.75
N TYR A 31 -0.86 2.58 36.09
CA TYR A 31 -1.31 3.62 35.18
C TYR A 31 -0.20 4.61 34.86
N TYR A 32 0.53 5.08 35.87
CA TYR A 32 1.69 5.96 35.71
C TYR A 32 2.73 5.34 34.79
N ASP A 33 3.12 4.08 35.03
CA ASP A 33 4.14 3.39 34.25
C ASP A 33 3.76 3.20 32.78
N ARG A 34 2.47 2.98 32.50
CA ARG A 34 1.98 2.73 31.13
C ARG A 34 1.69 4.01 30.35
N ASN A 35 1.13 5.02 31.02
CA ASN A 35 0.50 6.15 30.34
C ASN A 35 1.23 7.49 30.54
N ILE A 36 2.01 7.65 31.61
CA ILE A 36 2.59 8.95 31.98
C ILE A 36 4.11 8.91 31.93
N ARG A 37 4.73 7.83 32.42
CA ARG A 37 6.19 7.66 32.44
C ARG A 37 6.76 7.81 31.02
N GLY A 38 7.66 8.79 30.85
CA GLY A 38 8.35 9.06 29.59
C GLY A 38 7.49 9.76 28.52
N LYS A 39 6.22 10.05 28.80
CA LYS A 39 5.27 10.69 27.86
C LYS A 39 4.90 12.12 28.26
N PHE A 40 5.58 12.69 29.27
CA PHE A 40 5.34 14.07 29.70
C PHE A 40 5.50 15.05 28.54
N LEU A 41 4.50 15.91 28.36
CA LEU A 41 4.57 17.09 27.50
C LEU A 41 5.56 18.07 28.14
N ARG A 42 6.72 18.28 27.53
CA ARG A 42 7.67 19.32 27.98
C ARG A 42 7.20 20.66 27.43
N LEU A 43 7.01 21.63 28.32
CA LEU A 43 6.64 23.00 27.96
C LEU A 43 7.84 23.84 27.48
N ASP A 44 9.07 23.30 27.53
CA ASP A 44 10.29 23.98 27.08
C ASP A 44 10.85 23.42 25.76
N PRO A 45 11.00 24.24 24.69
CA PRO A 45 11.40 23.78 23.35
C PRO A 45 12.93 23.74 23.10
N SER A 46 13.77 24.11 24.06
CA SER A 46 15.21 24.35 23.82
C SER A 46 16.09 23.09 23.73
N LYS A 47 15.59 21.91 24.11
CA LYS A 47 16.30 20.63 23.97
C LYS A 47 15.36 19.57 23.40
N LEU A 48 15.38 19.40 22.08
CA LEU A 48 14.75 18.26 21.42
C LEU A 48 15.45 16.96 21.88
N PRO A 49 14.73 15.92 22.29
CA PRO A 49 15.36 14.63 22.58
C PRO A 49 16.01 14.09 21.31
N ALA A 50 17.17 13.46 21.45
CA ALA A 50 17.77 12.66 20.38
C ALA A 50 16.72 11.68 19.83
N LYS A 51 16.67 11.54 18.50
CA LYS A 51 15.73 10.64 17.81
C LYS A 51 15.74 9.28 18.51
N PRO A 52 14.58 8.69 18.85
CA PRO A 52 14.56 7.37 19.46
C PRO A 52 15.35 6.41 18.56
N SER A 53 16.27 5.65 19.16
CA SER A 53 16.96 4.57 18.45
C SER A 53 15.90 3.73 17.75
N LYS A 54 16.09 3.40 16.47
CA LYS A 54 15.20 2.50 15.68
C LYS A 54 15.04 1.16 16.43
N GLY A 55 14.14 1.12 17.40
CA GLY A 55 13.77 -0.06 18.13
C GLY A 55 12.83 -0.86 17.26
N ARG A 56 13.31 -2.04 16.84
CA ARG A 56 12.57 -3.20 16.31
C ARG A 56 11.20 -2.87 15.73
N ASN A 57 11.12 -2.87 14.39
CA ASN A 57 9.93 -3.04 13.57
C ASN A 57 8.69 -3.37 14.40
N ALA A 58 7.92 -2.34 14.80
CA ALA A 58 6.60 -2.54 15.37
C ALA A 58 5.84 -3.37 14.34
N VAL A 59 5.53 -4.61 14.69
CA VAL A 59 4.93 -5.60 13.82
C VAL A 59 3.55 -5.07 13.41
N LYS A 60 3.51 -4.34 12.30
CA LYS A 60 2.31 -4.15 11.47
C LYS A 60 1.79 -5.49 10.91
N GLY A 61 2.46 -6.59 11.20
CA GLY A 61 2.15 -7.92 10.68
C GLY A 61 0.84 -8.54 11.17
N SER A 62 0.27 -8.15 12.32
CA SER A 62 -0.86 -8.94 12.87
C SER A 62 -2.18 -8.80 12.09
N LYS A 63 -2.50 -7.59 11.57
CA LYS A 63 -3.73 -7.39 10.77
C LYS A 63 -3.55 -7.79 9.30
N GLU A 64 -2.42 -7.44 8.69
CA GLU A 64 -2.11 -7.79 7.30
C GLU A 64 -1.82 -9.29 7.10
N ALA A 65 -1.28 -10.00 8.10
CA ALA A 65 -1.04 -11.44 7.99
C ALA A 65 -2.33 -12.25 8.02
N ARG A 66 -3.34 -11.89 8.84
CA ARG A 66 -4.68 -12.52 8.80
C ARG A 66 -5.34 -12.29 7.44
N GLY A 67 -5.12 -11.13 6.85
CA GLY A 67 -5.53 -10.82 5.50
C GLY A 67 -4.89 -11.71 4.43
N LYS A 68 -3.84 -12.50 4.70
CA LYS A 68 -3.20 -13.37 3.69
C LYS A 68 -3.74 -14.79 3.66
N GLU A 69 -4.45 -15.21 4.70
CA GLU A 69 -4.92 -16.60 4.86
C GLU A 69 -6.11 -16.92 3.96
N HIS A 70 -7.06 -15.98 3.81
CA HIS A 70 -8.26 -16.18 2.98
C HIS A 70 -7.93 -16.37 1.48
N TRP A 71 -6.83 -15.79 1.00
CA TRP A 71 -6.41 -15.91 -0.39
C TRP A 71 -6.10 -17.36 -0.82
N LYS A 72 -5.74 -18.23 0.13
CA LYS A 72 -5.42 -19.64 -0.17
C LYS A 72 -6.65 -20.48 -0.52
N GLN A 73 -7.84 -20.02 -0.15
CA GLN A 73 -9.10 -20.75 -0.33
C GLN A 73 -9.86 -20.31 -1.59
N LEU A 74 -9.41 -19.23 -2.24
CA LEU A 74 -10.06 -18.67 -3.41
C LEU A 74 -9.84 -19.56 -4.62
N ARG A 75 -10.92 -19.89 -5.34
CA ARG A 75 -10.84 -20.57 -6.62
C ARG A 75 -11.11 -19.57 -7.74
N HIS A 76 -10.47 -19.80 -8.88
CA HIS A 76 -10.65 -18.99 -10.08
C HIS A 76 -12.11 -18.93 -10.52
N ASP A 77 -12.82 -20.07 -10.42
CA ASP A 77 -14.20 -20.18 -10.86
C ASP A 77 -15.19 -19.39 -9.99
N ASP A 78 -14.84 -19.13 -8.73
CA ASP A 78 -15.65 -18.30 -7.83
C ASP A 78 -15.78 -16.86 -8.38
N PHE A 79 -14.87 -16.43 -9.25
CA PHE A 79 -14.87 -15.11 -9.90
C PHE A 79 -15.57 -15.09 -11.27
N ALA A 80 -16.23 -16.18 -11.69
CA ALA A 80 -17.04 -16.16 -12.92
C ALA A 80 -18.12 -15.06 -12.95
N PRO A 81 -18.88 -14.79 -11.86
CA PRO A 81 -19.84 -13.70 -11.85
C PRO A 81 -19.19 -12.33 -12.01
N LEU A 82 -17.98 -12.15 -11.48
CA LEU A 82 -17.24 -10.89 -11.56
C LEU A 82 -16.76 -10.63 -13.00
N ARG A 83 -16.30 -11.67 -13.71
CA ARG A 83 -15.96 -11.58 -15.14
C ARG A 83 -17.16 -11.19 -16.00
N ALA A 84 -18.29 -11.86 -15.78
CA ALA A 84 -19.53 -11.56 -16.51
C ALA A 84 -20.04 -10.14 -16.24
N LEU A 85 -19.90 -9.63 -15.00
CA LEU A 85 -20.23 -8.25 -14.67
C LEU A 85 -19.31 -7.28 -15.43
N TRP A 86 -18.02 -7.56 -15.45
CA TRP A 86 -17.04 -6.70 -16.13
C TRP A 86 -17.24 -6.67 -17.64
N GLU A 87 -17.58 -7.80 -18.27
CA GLU A 87 -17.93 -7.86 -19.69
C GLU A 87 -19.12 -6.93 -20.01
N LYS A 88 -20.21 -7.04 -19.26
CA LYS A 88 -21.38 -6.16 -19.43
C LYS A 88 -21.04 -4.68 -19.21
N TYR A 89 -20.20 -4.39 -18.22
CA TYR A 89 -19.74 -3.02 -17.98
C TYR A 89 -19.01 -2.44 -19.20
N ILE A 90 -18.15 -3.21 -19.87
CA ILE A 90 -17.46 -2.75 -21.07
C ILE A 90 -18.43 -2.68 -22.27
N GLU A 91 -19.39 -3.61 -22.38
CA GLU A 91 -20.47 -3.56 -23.39
C GLU A 91 -21.30 -2.28 -23.27
N ASP A 92 -21.68 -1.89 -22.05
CA ASP A 92 -22.47 -0.69 -21.77
C ASP A 92 -21.75 0.60 -22.15
N LEU A 93 -20.41 0.61 -22.13
CA LEU A 93 -19.60 1.74 -22.61
C LEU A 93 -19.57 1.83 -24.14
N SER A 94 -20.03 0.78 -24.86
CA SER A 94 -20.23 0.72 -26.30
C SER A 94 -19.12 1.37 -27.15
N PRO A 95 -17.84 0.97 -26.99
CA PRO A 95 -16.76 1.50 -27.81
C PRO A 95 -16.92 1.07 -29.27
N ALA A 96 -16.86 2.01 -30.22
CA ALA A 96 -17.13 1.74 -31.63
C ALA A 96 -15.93 1.15 -32.37
N ASN A 97 -14.72 1.50 -31.94
CA ASN A 97 -13.46 1.09 -32.57
C ASN A 97 -12.41 0.69 -31.52
N ASP A 98 -11.30 0.11 -32.00
CA ASP A 98 -10.23 -0.39 -31.13
C ASP A 98 -9.53 0.75 -30.37
N ASP A 99 -9.44 1.95 -30.94
CA ASP A 99 -8.83 3.12 -30.31
C ASP A 99 -9.68 3.61 -29.12
N GLU A 100 -11.00 3.72 -29.32
CA GLU A 100 -11.98 4.03 -28.27
C GLU A 100 -11.99 2.96 -27.19
N LEU A 101 -11.97 1.68 -27.57
CA LEU A 101 -11.90 0.59 -26.60
C LEU A 101 -10.59 0.67 -25.79
N SER A 102 -9.46 1.00 -26.42
CA SER A 102 -8.19 1.18 -25.71
C SER A 102 -8.24 2.36 -24.73
N ALA A 103 -8.86 3.48 -25.13
CA ALA A 103 -9.02 4.66 -24.29
C ALA A 103 -9.98 4.40 -23.12
N VAL A 104 -11.05 3.63 -23.37
CA VAL A 104 -11.98 3.14 -22.35
C VAL A 104 -11.23 2.26 -21.35
N LEU A 105 -10.53 1.22 -21.81
CA LEU A 105 -9.79 0.29 -20.94
C LEU A 105 -8.69 0.98 -20.13
N ALA A 106 -8.05 2.02 -20.66
CA ALA A 106 -7.05 2.80 -19.93
C ALA A 106 -7.63 3.56 -18.72
N ARG A 107 -8.91 3.93 -18.79
CA ARG A 107 -9.60 4.74 -17.77
C ARG A 107 -10.57 3.92 -16.91
N ALA A 108 -11.04 2.80 -17.44
CA ALA A 108 -11.96 1.87 -16.80
C ALA A 108 -11.36 1.22 -15.55
N ASP A 109 -12.25 0.63 -14.76
CA ASP A 109 -11.85 -0.33 -13.73
C ASP A 109 -11.57 -1.69 -14.39
N LEU A 110 -10.46 -2.33 -14.00
CA LEU A 110 -10.05 -3.62 -14.55
C LEU A 110 -10.26 -4.78 -13.57
N HIS A 111 -10.84 -4.56 -12.40
CA HIS A 111 -11.24 -5.64 -11.50
C HIS A 111 -12.28 -6.53 -12.19
N GLY A 112 -12.04 -7.83 -12.18
CA GLY A 112 -12.87 -8.79 -12.90
C GLY A 112 -12.47 -9.03 -14.35
N SER A 113 -11.57 -8.23 -14.93
CA SER A 113 -11.08 -8.48 -16.29
C SER A 113 -10.16 -9.70 -16.37
N CYS A 114 -10.13 -10.35 -17.53
CA CYS A 114 -9.12 -11.35 -17.86
C CYS A 114 -7.86 -10.63 -18.35
N LEU A 115 -6.78 -10.70 -17.57
CA LEU A 115 -5.52 -10.02 -17.84
C LEU A 115 -4.42 -11.03 -18.13
N ARG A 116 -3.66 -10.81 -19.21
CA ARG A 116 -2.49 -11.60 -19.60
C ARG A 116 -1.25 -10.71 -19.62
N VAL A 117 -0.10 -11.26 -19.22
CA VAL A 117 1.20 -10.57 -19.37
C VAL A 117 1.77 -10.88 -20.75
N ALA A 118 1.68 -9.90 -21.66
CA ALA A 118 2.24 -10.02 -23.01
C ALA A 118 3.78 -9.91 -22.99
N GLN A 119 4.29 -8.92 -22.25
CA GLN A 119 5.72 -8.68 -22.10
C GLN A 119 6.05 -8.23 -20.68
N ALA A 120 7.19 -8.67 -20.16
CA ALA A 120 7.68 -8.23 -18.85
C ALA A 120 9.21 -8.19 -18.86
N LYS A 121 9.80 -7.30 -18.06
CA LYS A 121 11.26 -7.27 -17.82
C LYS A 121 11.75 -8.57 -17.17
N THR A 122 10.93 -9.18 -16.33
CA THR A 122 11.22 -10.47 -15.68
C THR A 122 10.57 -11.61 -16.48
N PRO A 123 11.35 -12.55 -17.03
CA PRO A 123 10.82 -13.59 -17.92
C PRO A 123 9.83 -14.53 -17.23
N GLY A 124 9.95 -14.76 -15.91
CA GLY A 124 9.04 -15.61 -15.15
C GLY A 124 7.62 -15.07 -14.98
N LEU A 125 7.37 -13.81 -15.33
CA LEU A 125 6.02 -13.22 -15.32
C LEU A 125 5.32 -13.32 -16.67
N VAL A 126 6.08 -13.55 -17.74
CA VAL A 126 5.56 -13.62 -19.11
C VAL A 126 4.61 -14.81 -19.22
N ARG A 127 3.51 -14.65 -19.96
CA ARG A 127 2.43 -15.64 -20.13
C ARG A 127 1.58 -15.94 -18.89
N LEU A 128 1.79 -15.28 -17.75
CA LEU A 128 0.82 -15.36 -16.67
C LEU A 128 -0.50 -14.72 -17.13
N SER A 129 -1.61 -15.41 -16.87
CA SER A 129 -2.95 -14.96 -17.22
C SER A 129 -3.93 -15.32 -16.11
N GLY A 130 -4.93 -14.47 -15.91
CA GLY A 130 -5.92 -14.71 -14.87
C GLY A 130 -6.87 -13.55 -14.68
N THR A 131 -7.82 -13.75 -13.77
CA THR A 131 -8.82 -12.73 -13.42
C THR A 131 -8.21 -11.74 -12.43
N VAL A 132 -8.33 -10.44 -12.68
CA VAL A 132 -7.87 -9.39 -11.76
C VAL A 132 -8.79 -9.34 -10.54
N ILE A 133 -8.22 -9.54 -9.34
CA ILE A 133 -8.97 -9.43 -8.08
C ILE A 133 -8.75 -8.08 -7.42
N GLU A 134 -7.52 -7.58 -7.46
CA GLU A 134 -7.15 -6.33 -6.81
C GLU A 134 -6.21 -5.54 -7.72
N GLU A 135 -6.49 -4.25 -7.87
CA GLU A 135 -5.64 -3.26 -8.52
C GLU A 135 -5.14 -2.30 -7.45
N THR A 136 -3.83 -2.16 -7.35
CA THR A 136 -3.19 -1.15 -6.52
C THR A 136 -2.44 -0.15 -7.40
N GLN A 137 -1.86 0.89 -6.80
CA GLN A 137 -1.06 1.87 -7.53
C GLN A 137 0.05 1.24 -8.38
N GLN A 138 0.71 0.21 -7.88
CA GLN A 138 1.93 -0.35 -8.49
C GLN A 138 1.74 -1.77 -9.03
N THR A 139 0.68 -2.46 -8.63
CA THR A 139 0.52 -3.88 -8.96
C THR A 139 -0.92 -4.23 -9.32
N PHE A 140 -1.05 -5.28 -10.14
CA PHE A 140 -2.28 -6.06 -10.27
C PHE A 140 -2.11 -7.37 -9.51
N ARG A 141 -3.14 -7.80 -8.79
CA ARG A 141 -3.20 -9.16 -8.23
C ARG A 141 -4.23 -9.93 -9.02
N ILE A 142 -3.77 -11.04 -9.61
CA ILE A 142 -4.60 -11.91 -10.42
C ILE A 142 -4.73 -13.28 -9.76
N ILE A 143 -5.83 -13.97 -10.01
CA ILE A 143 -5.97 -15.40 -9.77
C ILE A 143 -5.85 -16.15 -11.10
N THR A 144 -4.93 -17.11 -11.15
CA THR A 144 -4.70 -17.94 -12.34
C THR A 144 -5.67 -19.12 -12.36
N ALA A 145 -5.76 -19.82 -13.49
CA ALA A 145 -6.59 -21.03 -13.64
C ALA A 145 -6.19 -22.15 -12.65
N GLU A 146 -4.93 -22.16 -12.19
CA GLU A 146 -4.43 -23.09 -11.19
C GLU A 146 -4.81 -22.69 -9.74
N ASN A 147 -5.75 -21.77 -9.57
CA ASN A 147 -6.18 -21.23 -8.27
C ASN A 147 -5.04 -20.59 -7.47
N GLN A 148 -4.05 -20.03 -8.17
CA GLN A 148 -2.92 -19.35 -7.54
C GLN A 148 -3.04 -17.85 -7.71
N ILE A 149 -2.76 -17.12 -6.64
CA ILE A 149 -2.70 -15.66 -6.70
C ILE A 149 -1.28 -15.22 -7.04
N LYS A 150 -1.18 -14.40 -8.08
CA LYS A 150 0.07 -13.81 -8.54
C LYS A 150 -0.02 -12.30 -8.46
N VAL A 151 1.09 -11.66 -8.12
CA VAL A 151 1.21 -10.20 -8.07
C VAL A 151 2.05 -9.76 -9.26
N LEU A 152 1.48 -8.92 -10.11
CA LEU A 152 2.07 -8.42 -11.34
C LEU A 152 2.46 -6.95 -11.16
N PRO A 153 3.74 -6.58 -11.27
CA PRO A 153 4.18 -5.18 -11.18
C PRO A 153 3.85 -4.42 -12.47
N LYS A 154 3.23 -3.25 -12.35
CA LYS A 154 2.81 -2.41 -13.47
C LYS A 154 4.00 -1.76 -14.20
N GLU A 155 5.03 -1.32 -13.49
CA GLU A 155 6.12 -0.50 -14.04
C GLU A 155 6.94 -1.19 -15.16
N SER A 156 6.97 -2.52 -15.18
CA SER A 156 7.85 -3.28 -16.09
C SER A 156 7.11 -4.31 -16.93
N CYS A 157 5.79 -4.16 -17.08
CA CYS A 157 4.95 -5.09 -17.82
C CYS A 157 4.08 -4.37 -18.87
N ILE A 158 3.85 -5.06 -19.97
CA ILE A 158 2.79 -4.78 -20.94
C ILE A 158 1.75 -5.88 -20.76
N PHE A 159 0.52 -5.45 -20.49
CA PHE A 159 -0.59 -6.36 -20.29
C PHE A 159 -1.44 -6.44 -21.56
N GLU A 160 -2.16 -7.54 -21.70
CA GLU A 160 -3.16 -7.75 -22.73
C GLU A 160 -4.48 -8.07 -22.02
N VAL A 161 -5.53 -7.35 -22.40
CA VAL A 161 -6.89 -7.53 -21.86
C VAL A 161 -7.78 -7.98 -22.99
N GLU A 162 -8.59 -9.00 -22.71
CA GLU A 162 -9.61 -9.49 -23.62
C GLU A 162 -10.96 -8.82 -23.28
N ALA A 163 -11.56 -8.15 -24.26
CA ALA A 163 -12.84 -7.46 -24.12
C ALA A 163 -13.59 -7.46 -25.46
N LEU A 164 -14.90 -7.75 -25.45
CA LEU A 164 -15.76 -7.73 -26.65
C LEU A 164 -15.20 -8.58 -27.82
N GLY A 165 -14.57 -9.72 -27.51
CA GLY A 165 -13.93 -10.59 -28.49
C GLY A 165 -12.64 -10.03 -29.13
N ARG A 166 -12.11 -8.92 -28.59
CA ARG A 166 -10.87 -8.28 -29.03
C ARG A 166 -9.81 -8.39 -27.94
N SER A 167 -8.54 -8.43 -28.35
CA SER A 167 -7.40 -8.40 -27.42
C SER A 167 -6.61 -7.12 -27.61
N LEU A 168 -6.52 -6.30 -26.56
CA LEU A 168 -5.83 -5.02 -26.60
C LEU A 168 -4.68 -4.96 -25.60
N ARG A 169 -3.60 -4.30 -26.02
CA ARG A 169 -2.40 -4.13 -25.20
C ARG A 169 -2.46 -2.85 -24.38
N LEU A 170 -2.22 -2.97 -23.08
CA LEU A 170 -2.21 -1.87 -22.13
C LEU A 170 -0.82 -1.74 -21.52
N LEU A 171 -0.28 -0.52 -21.56
CA LEU A 171 1.03 -0.21 -21.00
C LEU A 171 0.92 -0.07 -19.48
N GLY A 172 1.60 -0.95 -18.74
CA GLY A 172 1.57 -0.95 -17.27
C GLY A 172 1.98 0.38 -16.62
N PRO A 173 3.07 1.06 -17.04
CA PRO A 173 3.43 2.39 -16.55
C PRO A 173 2.30 3.43 -16.57
N SER A 174 1.43 3.41 -17.59
CA SER A 174 0.33 4.38 -17.73
C SER A 174 -0.66 4.32 -16.58
N PHE A 175 -0.89 3.14 -15.98
CA PHE A 175 -1.76 2.98 -14.82
C PHE A 175 -1.17 3.58 -13.53
N ILE A 176 0.15 3.66 -13.41
CA ILE A 176 0.82 4.27 -12.25
C ILE A 176 0.64 5.79 -12.30
N GLN A 177 0.76 6.36 -13.51
CA GLN A 177 0.58 7.79 -13.74
C GLN A 177 -0.84 8.23 -13.41
N ARG A 178 -1.86 7.48 -13.86
CA ARG A 178 -3.28 7.69 -13.51
C ARG A 178 -3.49 7.89 -12.01
N TRP A 179 -2.92 7.01 -11.19
CA TRP A 179 -3.06 7.10 -9.74
C TRP A 179 -2.29 8.26 -9.11
N SER A 180 -1.21 8.68 -9.76
CA SER A 180 -0.38 9.81 -9.31
C SER A 180 -1.04 11.15 -9.62
N GLU A 181 -1.77 11.25 -10.72
CA GLU A 181 -2.55 12.42 -11.13
C GLU A 181 -3.89 12.52 -10.36
N ALA A 182 -4.54 11.38 -10.09
CA ALA A 182 -5.77 11.33 -9.30
C ALA A 182 -5.57 11.82 -7.84
N LYS A 183 -4.33 11.75 -7.33
CA LYS A 183 -3.97 12.36 -6.05
C LYS A 183 -3.57 13.81 -6.32
N GLY A 184 -4.48 14.73 -5.96
CA GLY A 184 -4.29 16.17 -6.11
C GLY A 184 -2.92 16.70 -5.65
N PRO A 185 -2.59 17.96 -6.01
CA PRO A 185 -1.21 18.49 -6.08
C PRO A 185 -0.38 18.38 -4.80
N TYR A 186 -1.01 18.16 -3.64
CA TYR A 186 -0.38 18.14 -2.33
C TYR A 186 0.66 17.04 -2.13
N ARG A 187 0.55 15.89 -2.83
CA ARG A 187 1.47 14.76 -2.63
C ARG A 187 2.65 14.71 -3.61
N GLN A 188 2.52 15.32 -4.78
CA GLN A 188 3.60 15.47 -5.76
C GLN A 188 4.73 16.36 -5.20
N VAL A 189 4.36 17.42 -4.46
CA VAL A 189 5.30 18.29 -3.76
C VAL A 189 6.13 17.52 -2.71
N ALA A 190 5.54 16.55 -2.03
CA ALA A 190 6.22 15.76 -1.01
C ALA A 190 7.21 14.73 -1.59
N GLN A 191 6.96 14.22 -2.81
CA GLN A 191 7.89 13.35 -3.52
C GLN A 191 9.03 14.13 -4.16
N ARG A 192 8.75 15.32 -4.72
CA ARG A 192 9.75 16.21 -5.30
C ARG A 192 10.75 16.70 -4.25
N LYS A 193 10.26 17.15 -3.08
CA LYS A 193 11.12 17.50 -1.93
C LYS A 193 12.00 16.35 -1.42
N ARG A 194 11.60 15.09 -1.63
CA ARG A 194 12.44 13.91 -1.28
C ARG A 194 13.50 13.60 -2.32
N PHE A 195 13.23 13.87 -3.60
CA PHE A 195 14.21 13.75 -4.68
C PHE A 195 15.28 14.86 -4.61
N ASP A 196 14.85 16.09 -4.36
CA ASP A 196 15.73 17.25 -4.17
C ASP A 196 16.63 17.09 -2.92
N ALA A 197 16.09 16.48 -1.85
CA ALA A 197 16.85 16.18 -0.62
C ALA A 197 17.86 15.02 -0.76
N LEU A 198 17.81 14.25 -1.86
CA LEU A 198 18.76 13.17 -2.17
C LEU A 198 19.79 13.58 -3.23
N GLY A 199 19.89 14.88 -3.54
CA GLY A 199 20.94 15.40 -4.43
C GLY A 199 20.78 15.02 -5.89
N GLY A 200 19.55 14.72 -6.35
CA GLY A 200 19.28 14.53 -7.77
C GLY A 200 19.37 15.86 -8.51
N GLU A 201 20.56 16.21 -9.01
CA GLU A 201 20.73 17.34 -9.91
C GLU A 201 19.85 17.16 -11.16
N SER A 202 18.88 18.07 -11.31
CA SER A 202 18.19 18.30 -12.58
C SER A 202 19.19 18.93 -13.55
N SER A 203 19.92 18.12 -14.31
CA SER A 203 20.70 18.59 -15.46
C SER A 203 19.74 19.13 -16.53
N ARG A 204 19.41 20.42 -16.42
CA ARG A 204 18.88 21.24 -17.50
C ARG A 204 20.01 22.18 -17.92
N ALA A 205 20.82 21.74 -18.88
CA ALA A 205 21.81 22.58 -19.54
C ALA A 205 22.02 22.13 -20.99
N GLY A 206 21.45 22.91 -21.91
CA GLY A 206 21.99 23.26 -23.24
C GLY A 206 22.39 22.15 -24.21
N ARG A 207 21.53 21.91 -25.20
CA ARG A 207 21.74 22.36 -26.59
C ARG A 207 20.42 22.33 -27.36
#